data_AF-A0A0Q0DA00-F1
#
_entry.id   AF-A0A0Q0DA00-F1
#
_cell.length_a   1.000
_cell.length_b   1.000
_cell.length_c   1.000
_cell.angle_alpha   90.00
_cell.angle_beta   90.00
_cell.angle_gamma   90.00
#
_symmetry.space_group_name_H-M   'P 1'
#
loop_
_entity.id
_entity.type
_entity.pdbx_description
1 polymer ?
#
loop_
_entity_poly.entity_id
_entity_poly.type
_entity_poly.pdbx_seq_one_letter_code
_entity_poly.pdbx_strand_id
1 'polypeptide(L)'
;MQLKTPLSKQHPQRNTHQCNLVSSQGDRRRIICFYRLTTLRAFSLSELSLLKSLSDTLLPLVEHHAQSLVQAGSRGARQEPEPGSLDQAFSGRLAQDSITLSAREQEVCLGLLTGGTVAEMAARLKVKNSSVETYLKRATAKLGVSGRHGLARWMAGG
;
A
#
# COMPACT_ATOMS: atom_id res chain seq x y z
N MET A 1 -6.49 3.06 37.46
CA MET A 1 -7.65 3.23 36.56
C MET A 1 -7.59 2.14 35.51
N GLN A 2 -8.42 1.11 35.72
CA GLN A 2 -8.36 -0.19 35.05
C GLN A 2 -9.44 -0.17 33.95
N LEU A 3 -9.04 -0.10 32.67
CA LEU A 3 -9.99 -0.13 31.55
C LEU A 3 -10.03 -1.53 30.96
N LYS A 4 -11.19 -2.15 31.18
CA LYS A 4 -11.58 -3.50 30.80
C LYS A 4 -12.46 -3.40 29.54
N THR A 5 -12.05 -3.98 28.40
CA THR A 5 -12.90 -4.24 27.21
C THR A 5 -12.08 -4.97 26.13
N PRO A 6 -12.69 -5.74 25.20
CA PRO A 6 -13.63 -6.85 25.37
C PRO A 6 -13.06 -8.19 24.85
N LEU A 7 -13.73 -9.28 25.21
CA LEU A 7 -13.53 -10.64 24.71
C LEU A 7 -13.71 -10.67 23.17
N SER A 8 -12.69 -11.05 22.40
CA SER A 8 -12.93 -11.50 21.01
C SER A 8 -11.87 -12.50 20.53
N LYS A 9 -12.41 -13.68 20.19
CA LYS A 9 -11.82 -14.78 19.40
C LYS A 9 -10.68 -15.57 20.05
N GLN A 10 -11.08 -16.64 20.74
CA GLN A 10 -10.28 -17.81 21.06
C GLN A 10 -9.44 -18.26 19.84
N HIS A 11 -8.14 -17.99 19.88
CA HIS A 11 -7.11 -18.72 19.12
C HIS A 11 -6.38 -19.62 20.13
N PRO A 12 -5.87 -20.79 19.70
CA PRO A 12 -5.61 -21.92 20.58
C PRO A 12 -4.61 -21.52 21.67
N GLN A 13 -5.08 -21.50 22.91
CA GLN A 13 -4.23 -21.47 24.10
C GLN A 13 -3.46 -22.79 24.17
N ARG A 14 -2.39 -22.90 23.41
CA ARG A 14 -1.43 -24.00 23.54
C ARG A 14 -0.06 -23.37 23.78
N ASN A 15 0.30 -23.28 25.05
CA ASN A 15 1.69 -23.32 25.50
C ASN A 15 2.62 -22.22 24.94
N THR A 16 2.26 -20.94 25.11
CA THR A 16 3.19 -19.82 24.83
C THR A 16 3.27 -18.78 25.96
N HIS A 17 4.49 -18.30 26.24
CA HIS A 17 4.74 -17.05 26.96
C HIS A 17 4.54 -15.88 25.99
N GLN A 18 3.77 -14.88 26.40
CA GLN A 18 3.51 -13.69 25.59
C GLN A 18 4.04 -12.43 26.28
N CYS A 19 4.57 -11.51 25.48
CA CYS A 19 4.98 -10.17 25.92
C CYS A 19 4.44 -9.14 24.91
N ASN A 20 3.74 -8.12 25.40
CA ASN A 20 3.12 -7.10 24.55
C ASN A 20 3.77 -5.74 24.82
N LEU A 21 4.31 -5.13 23.78
CA LEU A 21 4.79 -3.75 23.81
C LEU A 21 3.68 -2.85 23.27
N VAL A 22 3.27 -1.87 24.07
CA VAL A 22 2.16 -0.97 23.74
C VAL A 22 2.67 0.45 23.63
N SER A 23 2.34 1.11 22.53
CA SER A 23 2.52 2.56 22.36
C SER A 23 1.18 3.23 22.13
N SER A 24 1.00 4.41 22.71
CA SER A 24 -0.14 5.27 22.44
C SER A 24 0.36 6.66 22.06
N GLN A 25 0.03 7.12 20.86
CA GLN A 25 0.27 8.49 20.42
C GLN A 25 -1.06 9.10 19.96
N GLY A 26 -1.56 10.09 20.71
CA GLY A 26 -2.89 10.66 20.50
C GLY A 26 -3.99 9.58 20.60
N ASP A 27 -4.81 9.45 19.56
CA ASP A 27 -5.90 8.47 19.49
C ASP A 27 -5.46 7.11 18.91
N ARG A 28 -4.19 6.98 18.49
CA ARG A 28 -3.68 5.74 17.88
C ARG A 28 -2.92 4.91 18.90
N ARG A 29 -3.29 3.64 18.99
CA ARG A 29 -2.60 2.63 19.80
C ARG A 29 -1.96 1.60 18.90
N ARG A 30 -0.68 1.29 19.13
CA ARG A 30 0.06 0.24 18.42
C ARG A 30 0.57 -0.78 19.41
N ILE A 31 0.50 -2.05 19.01
CA ILE A 31 0.88 -3.18 19.85
C ILE A 31 1.80 -4.10 19.05
N ILE A 32 2.95 -4.44 19.63
CA ILE A 32 3.84 -5.49 19.10
C ILE A 32 3.77 -6.66 20.08
N CYS A 33 3.40 -7.84 19.59
CA CYS A 33 3.26 -9.05 20.39
C CYS A 33 4.42 -10.01 20.13
N PHE A 34 5.09 -10.43 21.20
CA PHE A 34 6.13 -11.46 21.17
C PHE A 34 5.57 -12.73 21.76
N TYR A 35 5.77 -13.84 21.05
CA TYR A 35 5.36 -15.17 21.48
C TYR A 35 6.58 -16.07 21.61
N ARG A 36 6.67 -16.81 22.71
CA ARG A 36 7.73 -17.78 22.99
C ARG A 36 7.06 -19.08 23.43
N LEU A 37 7.55 -20.23 22.98
CA LEU A 37 7.04 -21.54 23.42
C LEU A 37 7.22 -21.71 24.94
N THR A 38 6.26 -22.33 25.65
CA THR A 38 6.39 -22.60 27.10
C THR A 38 7.36 -23.73 27.44
N THR A 39 7.87 -24.44 26.43
CA THR A 39 9.02 -25.33 26.60
C THR A 39 10.31 -24.55 26.88
N LEU A 40 10.32 -23.25 26.63
CA LEU A 40 11.41 -22.33 26.92
C LEU A 40 11.09 -21.50 28.18
N ARG A 41 12.12 -20.93 28.81
CA ARG A 41 11.94 -20.07 29.98
C ARG A 41 11.07 -18.84 29.67
N ALA A 42 10.32 -18.40 30.67
CA ALA A 42 9.62 -17.12 30.64
C ALA A 42 10.59 -15.95 30.36
N PHE A 43 10.04 -14.83 29.88
CA PHE A 43 10.84 -13.63 29.66
C PHE A 43 11.38 -13.12 30.99
N SER A 44 12.71 -13.06 31.09
CA SER A 44 13.42 -12.46 32.22
C SER A 44 13.29 -10.95 32.22
N LEU A 45 13.50 -10.31 33.37
CA LEU A 45 13.43 -8.85 33.50
C LEU A 45 14.43 -8.13 32.58
N SER A 46 15.61 -8.71 32.34
CA SER A 46 16.60 -8.15 31.41
C SER A 46 16.14 -8.24 29.95
N GLU A 47 15.52 -9.35 29.54
CA GLU A 47 14.91 -9.47 28.21
C GLU A 47 13.74 -8.50 28.04
N LEU A 48 12.90 -8.32 29.07
CA LEU A 48 11.81 -7.34 29.04
C LEU A 48 12.33 -5.90 28.96
N SER A 49 13.41 -5.59 29.70
CA SER A 49 14.06 -4.28 29.65
C SER A 49 14.66 -4.00 28.27
N LEU A 50 15.31 -4.98 27.65
CA LEU A 50 15.82 -4.86 26.27
C LEU A 50 14.68 -4.70 25.26
N LEU A 51 13.62 -5.49 25.37
CA LEU A 51 12.44 -5.35 24.50
C LEU A 51 11.82 -3.95 24.66
N LYS A 52 11.79 -3.42 25.89
CA LYS A 52 11.33 -2.05 26.15
C LYS A 52 12.25 -0.99 25.54
N SER A 53 13.58 -1.11 25.62
CA SER A 53 14.49 -0.15 25.00
C SER A 53 14.43 -0.20 23.47
N LEU A 54 14.27 -1.40 22.90
CA LEU A 54 14.04 -1.56 21.46
C LEU A 54 12.71 -0.95 21.04
N SER A 55 11.68 -1.07 21.88
CA SER A 55 10.35 -0.51 21.63
C SER A 55 10.39 1.00 21.36
N ASP A 56 11.28 1.73 22.04
CA ASP A 56 11.39 3.18 21.91
C ASP A 56 11.89 3.62 20.53
N THR A 57 12.48 2.70 19.75
CA THR A 57 12.89 2.94 18.36
C THR A 57 11.97 2.25 17.35
N LEU A 58 11.58 0.99 17.62
CA LEU A 58 10.74 0.20 16.72
C LEU A 58 9.35 0.79 16.56
N LEU A 59 8.73 1.25 17.64
CA LEU A 59 7.36 1.80 17.59
C LEU A 59 7.30 3.09 16.75
N PRO A 60 8.20 4.08 16.93
CA PRO A 60 8.27 5.24 16.04
C PRO A 60 8.57 4.88 14.58
N LEU A 61 9.41 3.89 14.30
CA LEU A 61 9.71 3.47 12.93
C LEU A 61 8.48 2.84 12.25
N VAL A 62 7.76 1.95 12.94
CA VAL A 62 6.51 1.36 12.45
C VAL A 62 5.44 2.44 12.26
N GLU A 63 5.38 3.42 13.16
CA GLU A 63 4.51 4.58 13.04
C GLU A 63 4.84 5.41 11.79
N HIS A 64 6.10 5.79 11.61
CA HIS A 64 6.55 6.55 10.46
C HIS A 64 6.31 5.79 9.16
N HIS A 65 6.55 4.49 9.13
CA HIS A 65 6.26 3.65 7.97
C HIS A 65 4.76 3.61 7.66
N ALA A 66 3.90 3.39 8.66
CA ALA A 66 2.46 3.42 8.48
C ALA A 66 1.97 4.81 8.03
N GLN A 67 2.51 5.90 8.58
CA GLN A 67 2.20 7.26 8.15
C GLN A 67 2.68 7.52 6.72
N SER A 68 3.86 7.03 6.33
CA SER A 68 4.38 7.14 4.97
C SER A 68 3.53 6.36 3.96
N LEU A 69 3.02 5.18 4.32
CA LEU A 69 2.08 4.42 3.50
C LEU A 69 0.74 5.15 3.38
N VAL A 70 0.22 5.69 4.48
CA VAL A 70 -1.01 6.50 4.47
C VAL A 70 -0.82 7.80 3.69
N GLN A 71 0.33 8.46 3.75
CA GLN A 71 0.61 9.68 2.99
C GLN A 71 0.89 9.40 1.50
N ALA A 72 1.55 8.28 1.19
CA ALA A 72 1.67 7.78 -0.18
C ALA A 72 0.29 7.46 -0.77
N GLY A 73 -0.61 6.87 0.03
CA GLY A 73 -2.02 6.66 -0.33
C GLY A 73 -2.85 7.95 -0.37
N SER A 74 -2.58 8.92 0.50
CA SER A 74 -3.39 10.16 0.61
C SER A 74 -3.00 11.23 -0.42
N ARG A 75 -1.78 11.18 -0.98
CA ARG A 75 -1.45 11.92 -2.22
C ARG A 75 -2.18 11.39 -3.46
N GLY A 76 -2.81 10.22 -3.35
CA GLY A 76 -3.69 9.64 -4.35
C GLY A 76 -5.06 9.35 -3.76
N ALA A 77 -5.84 10.38 -3.39
CA ALA A 77 -7.27 10.25 -3.14
C ALA A 77 -8.01 9.84 -4.44
N ARG A 78 -7.76 8.62 -4.88
CA ARG A 78 -8.49 7.88 -5.91
C ARG A 78 -8.29 6.40 -5.61
N GLN A 79 -9.22 5.85 -4.83
CA GLN A 79 -9.53 4.43 -4.62
C GLN A 79 -8.36 3.51 -4.25
N GLU A 80 -8.47 2.85 -3.10
CA GLU A 80 -7.55 1.79 -2.69
C GLU A 80 -7.38 0.75 -3.81
N PRO A 81 -6.14 0.51 -4.29
CA PRO A 81 -5.86 -0.64 -5.12
C PRO A 81 -5.72 -1.85 -4.19
N GLU A 82 -6.71 -2.74 -4.23
CA GLU A 82 -6.62 -4.11 -3.72
C GLU A 82 -5.23 -4.72 -4.02
N PRO A 83 -4.64 -5.55 -3.15
CA PRO A 83 -3.44 -6.31 -3.50
C PRO A 83 -3.73 -7.17 -4.74
N GLY A 84 -3.13 -6.81 -5.89
CA GLY A 84 -3.49 -7.34 -7.21
C GLY A 84 -4.20 -6.34 -8.15
N SER A 85 -4.36 -5.08 -7.74
CA SER A 85 -4.99 -4.04 -8.56
C SER A 85 -4.15 -3.66 -9.77
N LEU A 86 -4.86 -3.29 -10.84
CA LEU A 86 -4.30 -2.87 -12.11
C LEU A 86 -3.28 -1.74 -11.97
N ASP A 87 -3.45 -0.82 -11.02
CA ASP A 87 -2.54 0.30 -10.81
C ASP A 87 -1.14 -0.16 -10.34
N GLN A 88 -1.10 -1.16 -9.46
CA GLN A 88 0.14 -1.74 -8.95
C GLN A 88 0.81 -2.58 -10.03
N ALA A 89 0.04 -3.40 -10.76
CA ALA A 89 0.55 -4.17 -11.89
C ALA A 89 1.13 -3.27 -12.99
N PHE A 90 0.44 -2.18 -13.32
CA PHE A 90 0.88 -1.20 -14.32
C PHE A 90 2.18 -0.50 -13.88
N SER A 91 2.24 -0.04 -12.63
CA SER A 91 3.44 0.64 -12.09
C SER A 91 4.63 -0.32 -11.97
N GLY A 92 4.40 -1.56 -11.56
CA GLY A 92 5.43 -2.60 -11.51
C GLY A 92 6.00 -2.90 -12.90
N ARG A 93 5.15 -2.99 -13.93
CA ARG A 93 5.56 -3.23 -15.30
C ARG A 93 6.33 -2.06 -15.91
N LEU A 94 5.93 -0.81 -15.61
CA LEU A 94 6.71 0.38 -15.97
C LEU A 94 8.12 0.35 -15.37
N ALA A 95 8.24 -0.04 -14.10
CA ALA A 95 9.52 -0.16 -13.42
C ALA A 95 10.40 -1.26 -14.01
N GLN A 96 9.81 -2.41 -14.37
CA GLN A 96 10.52 -3.51 -15.05
C GLN A 96 11.08 -3.06 -16.40
N ASP A 97 10.30 -2.32 -17.20
CA ASP A 97 10.72 -1.85 -18.52
C ASP A 97 11.54 -0.53 -18.46
N SER A 98 11.79 0.02 -17.27
CA SER A 98 12.45 1.32 -17.04
C SER A 98 11.77 2.52 -17.74
N ILE A 99 10.46 2.44 -17.94
CA ILE A 99 9.66 3.45 -18.66
C ILE A 99 9.07 4.46 -17.69
N THR A 100 9.25 5.75 -17.96
CA THR A 100 8.68 6.84 -17.15
C THR A 100 7.52 7.53 -17.86
N LEU A 101 6.32 7.37 -17.32
CA LEU A 101 5.13 8.13 -17.72
C LEU A 101 4.88 9.29 -16.75
N SER A 102 4.34 10.39 -17.26
CA SER A 102 3.80 11.46 -16.42
C SER A 102 2.52 10.99 -15.72
N ALA A 103 2.17 11.63 -14.61
CA ALA A 103 0.94 11.33 -13.88
C ALA A 103 -0.31 11.37 -14.77
N ARG A 104 -0.38 12.32 -15.71
CA ARG A 104 -1.52 12.45 -16.66
C ARG A 104 -1.54 11.34 -17.71
N GLU A 105 -0.39 10.94 -18.23
CA GLU A 105 -0.27 9.82 -19.16
C GLU A 105 -0.70 8.50 -18.51
N GLN A 106 -0.22 8.27 -17.29
CA GLN A 106 -0.56 7.09 -16.50
C GLN A 106 -2.06 7.06 -16.16
N GLU A 107 -2.63 8.17 -15.70
CA GLU A 107 -4.05 8.25 -15.35
C GLU A 107 -4.98 8.00 -16.55
N VAL A 108 -4.59 8.48 -17.75
CA VAL A 108 -5.29 8.17 -19.00
C VAL A 108 -5.16 6.69 -19.37
N CYS A 109 -3.96 6.10 -19.29
CA CYS A 109 -3.75 4.69 -19.61
C CYS A 109 -4.59 3.77 -18.72
N LEU A 110 -4.53 3.99 -17.40
CA LEU A 110 -5.28 3.22 -16.42
C LEU A 110 -6.78 3.35 -16.64
N GLY A 111 -7.29 4.57 -16.84
CA GLY A 111 -8.72 4.78 -17.09
C GLY A 111 -9.23 4.08 -18.35
N LEU A 112 -8.44 4.03 -19.41
CA LEU A 112 -8.80 3.32 -20.64
C LEU A 112 -8.71 1.79 -20.50
N LEU A 113 -7.76 1.30 -19.69
CA LEU A 113 -7.60 -0.12 -19.35
C LEU A 113 -8.76 -0.64 -18.50
N THR A 114 -9.32 0.18 -17.60
CA THR A 114 -10.51 -0.16 -16.81
C THR A 114 -11.83 0.00 -17.58
N GLY A 115 -11.77 0.18 -18.91
CA GLY A 115 -12.96 0.30 -19.76
C GLY A 115 -13.45 1.72 -20.03
N GLY A 116 -12.86 2.74 -19.39
CA GLY A 116 -13.26 4.13 -19.59
C GLY A 116 -13.06 4.63 -21.02
N THR A 117 -13.82 5.65 -21.39
CA THR A 117 -13.77 6.30 -22.70
C THR A 117 -12.92 7.57 -22.67
N VAL A 118 -12.50 8.04 -23.85
CA VAL A 118 -11.76 9.31 -23.98
C VAL A 118 -12.58 10.49 -23.44
N ALA A 119 -13.90 10.49 -23.65
CA ALA A 119 -14.80 11.53 -23.17
C ALA A 119 -14.93 11.55 -21.64
N GLU A 120 -15.06 10.38 -21.01
CA GLU A 120 -15.08 10.26 -19.54
C GLU A 120 -13.76 10.71 -18.93
N MET A 121 -12.64 10.35 -19.56
CA MET A 121 -11.32 10.81 -19.14
C MET A 121 -11.16 12.32 -19.27
N ALA A 122 -11.63 12.90 -20.37
CA ALA A 122 -11.60 14.35 -20.58
C ALA A 122 -12.40 15.08 -19.49
N ALA A 123 -13.60 14.58 -19.18
CA ALA A 123 -14.44 15.11 -18.10
C ALA A 123 -13.78 14.97 -16.73
N ARG A 124 -13.25 13.78 -16.38
CA ARG A 124 -12.60 13.51 -15.10
C ARG A 124 -11.37 14.39 -14.87
N LEU A 125 -10.56 14.57 -15.91
CA LEU A 125 -9.33 15.34 -15.87
C LEU A 125 -9.55 16.85 -16.08
N LYS A 126 -10.78 17.27 -16.42
CA LYS A 126 -11.14 18.65 -16.79
C LYS A 126 -10.30 19.18 -17.96
N VAL A 127 -10.14 18.37 -19.00
CA VAL A 127 -9.39 18.72 -20.23
C VAL A 127 -10.22 18.42 -21.48
N LYS A 128 -9.71 18.81 -22.67
CA LYS A 128 -10.35 18.48 -23.95
C LYS A 128 -10.05 17.03 -24.36
N ASN A 129 -10.92 16.43 -25.17
CA ASN A 129 -10.67 15.10 -25.76
C ASN A 129 -9.33 15.02 -26.49
N SER A 130 -8.96 16.07 -27.23
CA SER A 130 -7.66 16.15 -27.92
C SER A 130 -6.45 16.13 -26.96
N SER A 131 -6.60 16.65 -25.73
CA SER A 131 -5.57 16.54 -24.70
C SER A 131 -5.41 15.09 -24.24
N VAL A 132 -6.53 14.37 -24.02
CA VAL A 132 -6.51 12.96 -23.64
C VAL A 132 -5.86 12.11 -24.74
N GLU A 133 -6.21 12.34 -26.01
CA GLU A 133 -5.57 11.69 -27.15
C GLU A 133 -4.07 11.98 -27.23
N THR A 134 -3.67 13.22 -26.92
CA THR A 134 -2.26 13.60 -26.86
C THR A 134 -1.53 12.86 -25.74
N TYR A 135 -2.12 12.77 -24.54
CA TYR A 135 -1.56 12.00 -23.43
C TYR A 135 -1.45 10.52 -23.77
N LEU A 136 -2.48 9.95 -24.39
CA LEU A 136 -2.45 8.55 -24.84
C LEU A 136 -1.34 8.34 -25.89
N LYS A 137 -1.24 9.19 -26.90
CA LYS A 137 -0.23 9.08 -27.97
C LYS A 137 1.20 9.14 -27.41
N ARG A 138 1.45 10.04 -26.46
CA ARG A 138 2.76 10.14 -25.78
C ARG A 138 3.05 8.90 -24.94
N ALA A 139 2.05 8.42 -24.19
CA ALA A 139 2.20 7.20 -23.39
C ALA A 139 2.48 5.98 -24.26
N THR A 140 1.71 5.75 -25.32
CA THR A 140 1.90 4.61 -26.21
C THR A 140 3.23 4.66 -26.95
N ALA A 141 3.71 5.87 -27.31
CA ALA A 141 5.04 6.05 -27.88
C ALA A 141 6.16 5.65 -26.89
N LYS A 142 6.03 6.02 -25.61
CA LYS A 142 6.97 5.62 -24.56
C LYS A 142 6.92 4.12 -24.26
N LEU A 143 5.73 3.52 -24.35
CA LEU A 143 5.51 2.09 -24.15
C LEU A 143 5.89 1.23 -25.37
N GLY A 144 6.14 1.84 -26.52
CA GLY A 144 6.41 1.12 -27.78
C GLY A 144 5.19 0.37 -28.33
N VAL A 145 3.97 0.79 -27.99
CA VAL A 145 2.72 0.12 -28.39
C VAL A 145 1.87 1.00 -29.30
N SER A 146 0.92 0.38 -30.01
CA SER A 146 -0.02 1.12 -30.87
C SER A 146 -1.42 1.20 -30.25
N GLY A 147 -1.79 2.40 -29.81
CA GLY A 147 -3.13 2.75 -29.36
C GLY A 147 -3.66 1.95 -28.15
N ARG A 148 -4.99 1.96 -27.97
CA ARG A 148 -5.67 1.33 -26.83
C ARG A 148 -5.48 -0.19 -26.79
N HIS A 149 -5.58 -0.86 -27.93
CA HIS A 149 -5.41 -2.32 -28.02
C HIS A 149 -3.96 -2.74 -27.71
N GLY A 150 -2.98 -1.95 -28.17
CA GLY A 150 -1.57 -2.18 -27.82
C GLY A 150 -1.31 -2.03 -26.33
N LEU A 151 -1.92 -1.02 -25.70
CA LEU A 151 -1.84 -0.80 -24.25
C LEU A 151 -2.40 -1.98 -23.44
N ALA A 152 -3.56 -2.52 -23.83
CA ALA A 152 -4.16 -3.67 -23.16
C ALA A 152 -3.28 -4.94 -23.31
N ARG A 153 -2.71 -5.16 -24.50
CA ARG A 153 -1.83 -6.30 -24.77
C ARG A 153 -0.52 -6.21 -23.98
N TRP A 154 0.05 -5.01 -23.89
CA TRP A 154 1.23 -4.75 -23.07
C TRP A 154 0.95 -5.17 -21.62
N MET A 155 -0.17 -4.73 -21.04
CA MET A 155 -0.56 -5.15 -19.69
C MET A 155 -0.76 -6.65 -19.50
N ALA A 156 -1.26 -7.37 -20.50
CA ALA A 156 -1.47 -8.81 -20.43
C ALA A 156 -0.17 -9.65 -20.48
N GLY A 157 1.01 -9.02 -20.60
CA GLY A 157 2.30 -9.72 -20.64
C GLY A 157 2.58 -10.39 -21.99
N GLY A 158 2.14 -9.75 -23.08
CA GLY A 158 2.24 -10.27 -24.46
C GLY A 158 3.61 -10.75 -24.89
#